data_AF-A0AAE6EGU2-F1
#
_entry.id   AF-A0AAE6EGU2-F1
#
_cell.length_a   1.000
_cell.length_b   1.000
_cell.length_c   1.000
_cell.angle_alpha   90.00
_cell.angle_beta   90.00
_cell.angle_gamma   90.00
#
_symmetry.space_group_name_H-M   'P 1'
#
loop_
_entity.id
_entity.type
_entity.pdbx_description
1 polymer ?
#
loop_
_entity_poly.entity_id
_entity_poly.type
_entity_poly.pdbx_seq_one_letter_code
_entity_poly.pdbx_strand_id
1 'polypeptide(L)'
;MTLRNRSIFGGFRQLGITDEDAQRDIYTRVTGQSRLSRMNAQQQNAVVDELRRLGYKPKSSTPSLPGFRQDGRDGKHKLSGKYLPKMRALWIACYNLGVIDDRRDSALEKFAMGRQLPNISDMRFVHKPGDAASVIEALKDMLARAGVVWVDRKPCEPYEQSHGYKIARAQWAILTPHGSNQFWPVVTDIVNEDITHRNLTDAEWITVMNYLGTMIRRQKKGPAR
;
A
#
# COMPACT_ATOMS: atom_id res chain seq x y z
N MET A 1 -13.29 -16.51 15.80
CA MET A 1 -12.93 -15.17 16.32
C MET A 1 -12.66 -14.22 15.15
N THR A 2 -13.54 -13.24 14.94
CA THR A 2 -13.53 -12.33 13.78
C THR A 2 -12.35 -11.33 13.84
N LEU A 3 -12.02 -10.71 12.71
CA LEU A 3 -10.94 -9.71 12.62
C LEU A 3 -11.23 -8.50 13.54
N ARG A 4 -12.49 -8.09 13.63
CA ARG A 4 -12.98 -7.01 14.50
C ARG A 4 -12.77 -7.31 15.98
N ASN A 5 -13.07 -8.54 16.42
CA ASN A 5 -12.85 -8.93 17.82
C ASN A 5 -11.35 -8.84 18.18
N ARG A 6 -10.45 -9.21 17.25
CA ARG A 6 -9.01 -9.06 17.46
C ARG A 6 -8.59 -7.59 17.61
N SER A 7 -9.16 -6.69 16.82
CA SER A 7 -8.91 -5.24 16.94
C SER A 7 -9.41 -4.70 18.28
N ILE A 8 -10.58 -5.13 18.75
CA ILE A 8 -11.15 -4.70 20.02
C ILE A 8 -10.29 -5.17 21.21
N PHE A 9 -9.95 -6.47 21.28
CA PHE A 9 -9.06 -6.97 22.33
C PHE A 9 -7.64 -6.38 22.24
N GLY A 10 -7.15 -6.13 21.02
CA GLY A 10 -5.88 -5.46 20.80
C GLY A 10 -5.90 -4.00 21.28
N GLY A 11 -7.02 -3.30 21.11
CA GLY A 11 -7.21 -1.94 21.57
C GLY A 11 -7.24 -1.81 23.08
N PHE A 12 -8.02 -2.65 23.77
CA PHE A 12 -8.01 -2.68 25.23
C PHE A 12 -6.62 -2.96 25.81
N ARG A 13 -5.91 -3.94 25.24
CA ARG A 13 -4.53 -4.25 25.67
C ARG A 13 -3.58 -3.08 25.46
N GLN A 14 -3.68 -2.37 24.33
CA GLN A 14 -2.82 -1.23 24.02
C GLN A 14 -3.10 -0.01 24.92
N LEU A 15 -4.36 0.17 25.29
CA LEU A 15 -4.80 1.23 26.20
C LEU A 15 -4.59 0.86 27.68
N GLY A 16 -4.08 -0.33 27.98
CA GLY A 16 -3.87 -0.80 29.35
C GLY A 16 -5.16 -1.14 30.10
N ILE A 17 -6.29 -1.27 29.40
CA ILE A 17 -7.59 -1.59 29.98
C ILE A 17 -7.70 -3.11 30.07
N THR A 18 -7.15 -3.68 31.14
CA THR A 18 -7.13 -5.13 31.37
C THR A 18 -8.30 -5.62 32.21
N ASP A 19 -8.94 -4.71 32.94
CA ASP A 19 -10.08 -5.02 33.81
C ASP A 19 -11.35 -5.31 33.00
N GLU A 20 -12.07 -6.38 33.36
CA GLU A 20 -13.26 -6.80 32.63
C GLU A 20 -14.44 -5.85 32.82
N ASP A 21 -14.58 -5.25 34.00
CA ASP A 21 -15.69 -4.33 34.29
C ASP A 21 -15.50 -3.00 33.54
N ALA A 22 -14.27 -2.48 33.50
CA ALA A 22 -13.93 -1.33 32.65
C ALA A 22 -14.19 -1.59 31.16
N GLN A 23 -13.95 -2.82 30.67
CA GLN A 23 -14.29 -3.19 29.30
C GLN A 23 -15.81 -3.26 29.09
N ARG A 24 -16.56 -3.81 30.05
CA ARG A 24 -18.04 -3.90 30.01
C ARG A 24 -18.70 -2.53 30.05
N ASP A 25 -18.13 -1.58 30.76
CA ASP A 25 -18.62 -0.20 30.79
C ASP A 25 -18.49 0.47 29.43
N ILE A 26 -17.36 0.27 28.74
CA ILE A 26 -17.15 0.77 27.38
C ILE A 26 -18.12 0.10 26.41
N TYR A 27 -18.31 -1.23 26.50
CA TYR A 27 -19.29 -1.94 25.68
C TYR A 27 -20.72 -1.40 25.88
N THR A 28 -21.14 -1.26 27.13
CA THR A 28 -22.49 -0.85 27.49
C THR A 28 -22.74 0.60 27.08
N ARG A 29 -21.78 1.49 27.30
CA ARG A 29 -21.88 2.91 26.90
C ARG A 29 -21.96 3.10 25.38
N VAL A 30 -21.18 2.33 24.62
CA VAL A 30 -21.08 2.51 23.16
C VAL A 30 -22.18 1.77 22.41
N THR A 31 -22.62 0.62 22.92
CA THR A 31 -23.48 -0.31 22.16
C THR A 31 -24.78 -0.71 22.87
N GLY A 32 -24.92 -0.39 24.16
CA GLY A 32 -25.99 -0.90 25.02
C GLY A 32 -25.85 -2.38 25.39
N GLN A 33 -24.81 -3.07 24.93
CA GLN A 33 -24.58 -4.49 25.21
C GLN A 33 -23.42 -4.66 26.18
N SER A 34 -23.58 -5.57 27.15
CA SER A 34 -22.54 -5.88 28.13
C SER A 34 -21.50 -6.89 27.63
N ARG A 35 -21.74 -7.53 26.47
CA ARG A 35 -20.87 -8.59 25.93
C ARG A 35 -20.71 -8.50 24.42
N LEU A 36 -19.47 -8.67 23.98
CA LEU A 36 -19.06 -8.77 22.57
C LEU A 36 -19.83 -9.83 21.76
N SER A 37 -20.19 -10.96 22.38
CA SER A 37 -20.93 -12.04 21.70
C SER A 37 -22.36 -11.66 21.34
N ARG A 38 -22.91 -10.60 21.93
CA ARG A 38 -24.26 -10.07 21.64
C ARG A 38 -24.25 -8.90 20.64
N MET A 39 -23.08 -8.49 20.16
CA MET A 39 -22.92 -7.36 19.26
C MET A 39 -22.97 -7.78 17.80
N ASN A 40 -23.65 -6.98 16.97
CA ASN A 40 -23.57 -7.08 15.52
C ASN A 40 -22.30 -6.37 14.97
N ALA A 41 -22.07 -6.47 13.66
CA ALA A 41 -20.90 -5.89 13.01
C ALA A 41 -20.79 -4.37 13.15
N GLN A 42 -21.92 -3.65 13.14
CA GLN A 42 -21.96 -2.20 13.28
C GLN A 42 -21.60 -1.77 14.70
N GLN A 43 -22.12 -2.46 15.70
CA GLN A 43 -21.78 -2.24 17.11
C GLN A 43 -20.30 -2.55 17.39
N GLN A 44 -19.75 -3.60 16.78
CA GLN A 44 -18.32 -3.90 16.88
C GLN A 44 -17.45 -2.77 16.29
N ASN A 45 -17.86 -2.17 15.18
CA ASN A 45 -17.15 -1.03 14.60
C ASN A 45 -17.20 0.20 15.51
N ALA A 46 -18.37 0.52 16.07
CA ALA A 46 -18.53 1.63 17.01
C ALA A 46 -17.60 1.49 18.24
N VAL A 47 -17.40 0.26 18.73
CA VAL A 47 -16.43 -0.01 19.82
C VAL A 47 -15.00 0.22 19.35
N VAL A 48 -14.62 -0.20 18.14
CA VAL A 48 -13.28 0.06 17.58
C VAL A 48 -13.04 1.56 17.44
N ASP A 49 -14.04 2.32 17.01
CA ASP A 49 -13.94 3.78 16.84
C ASP A 49 -13.84 4.51 18.18
N GLU A 50 -14.57 4.06 19.21
CA GLU A 50 -14.39 4.60 20.56
C GLU A 50 -12.99 4.29 21.11
N LEU A 51 -12.47 3.08 20.89
CA LEU A 51 -11.11 2.75 21.29
C LEU A 51 -10.09 3.64 20.57
N ARG A 52 -10.29 3.94 19.27
CA ARG A 52 -9.44 4.87 18.52
C ARG A 52 -9.49 6.28 19.10
N ARG A 53 -10.68 6.77 19.47
CA ARG A 53 -10.87 8.05 20.16
C ARG A 53 -10.10 8.09 21.49
N LEU A 54 -10.02 6.97 22.20
CA LEU A 54 -9.26 6.81 23.43
C LEU A 54 -7.75 6.62 23.22
N GLY A 55 -7.26 6.64 21.97
CA GLY A 55 -5.84 6.56 21.63
C GLY A 55 -5.38 5.20 21.08
N TYR A 56 -6.29 4.27 20.79
CA TYR A 56 -5.95 3.03 20.11
C TYR A 56 -5.45 3.31 18.70
N LYS A 57 -4.19 2.97 18.44
CA LYS A 57 -3.61 2.98 17.10
C LYS A 57 -3.42 1.53 16.67
N PRO A 58 -4.24 0.98 15.74
CA PRO A 58 -4.10 -0.39 15.30
C PRO A 58 -2.67 -0.62 14.82
N LYS A 59 -1.94 -1.54 15.46
CA LYS A 59 -0.75 -2.12 14.83
C LYS A 59 -1.24 -2.70 13.52
N SER A 60 -0.74 -2.19 12.41
CA SER A 60 -1.00 -2.72 11.07
C SER A 60 -0.86 -4.24 11.14
N SER A 61 -2.00 -4.93 11.15
CA SER A 61 -2.06 -6.37 11.31
C SER A 61 -1.79 -7.02 9.97
N THR A 62 -0.56 -6.81 9.49
CA THR A 62 0.07 -7.76 8.59
C THR A 62 1.31 -8.25 9.32
N PRO A 63 1.19 -9.27 10.20
CA PRO A 63 2.32 -10.16 10.38
C PRO A 63 2.59 -10.72 8.99
N SER A 64 3.63 -10.20 8.32
CA SER A 64 4.09 -10.79 7.08
C SER A 64 4.50 -12.21 7.43
N LEU A 65 3.65 -13.18 7.05
CA LEU A 65 3.99 -14.59 6.96
C LEU A 65 5.44 -14.70 6.48
N PRO A 66 6.28 -15.55 7.09
CA PRO A 66 7.64 -15.76 6.62
C PRO A 66 7.57 -16.29 5.18
N GLY A 67 7.67 -15.39 4.20
CA GLY A 67 7.57 -15.72 2.78
C GLY A 67 7.08 -14.61 1.86
N PHE A 68 6.22 -13.68 2.31
CA PHE A 68 5.68 -12.65 1.41
C PHE A 68 5.52 -11.30 2.13
N ARG A 69 6.56 -10.46 2.06
CA ARG A 69 6.41 -9.05 2.42
C ARG A 69 5.67 -8.31 1.30
N GLN A 70 4.79 -7.37 1.68
CA GLN A 70 4.10 -6.53 0.70
C GLN A 70 5.07 -5.65 -0.10
N ASP A 71 6.23 -5.35 0.48
CA ASP A 71 7.30 -4.55 -0.11
C ASP A 71 8.22 -5.32 -1.07
N GLY A 72 7.96 -6.61 -1.34
CA GLY A 72 8.74 -7.42 -2.27
C GLY A 72 10.08 -7.96 -1.75
N ARG A 73 10.48 -7.64 -0.50
CA ARG A 73 11.76 -8.11 0.05
C ARG A 73 11.73 -9.61 0.35
N ASP A 74 12.68 -10.34 -0.22
CA ASP A 74 12.94 -11.73 0.12
C ASP A 74 13.66 -11.77 1.47
N GLY A 75 13.04 -12.38 2.49
CA GLY A 75 13.59 -12.42 3.85
C GLY A 75 14.97 -13.09 3.97
N LYS A 76 15.40 -13.84 2.95
CA LYS A 76 16.67 -14.58 2.90
C LYS A 76 17.79 -13.86 2.13
N HIS A 77 17.47 -13.06 1.10
CA HIS A 77 18.46 -12.33 0.30
C HIS A 77 18.30 -10.82 0.52
N LYS A 78 19.17 -10.25 1.37
CA LYS A 78 19.27 -8.79 1.52
C LYS A 78 20.00 -8.22 0.32
N LEU A 79 19.29 -7.94 -0.77
CA LEU A 79 19.79 -7.03 -1.80
C LEU A 79 20.14 -5.69 -1.12
N SER A 80 21.35 -5.17 -1.38
CA SER A 80 21.85 -3.88 -0.87
C SER A 80 22.45 -3.09 -2.03
N GLY A 81 22.49 -1.76 -1.94
CA GLY A 81 23.02 -0.92 -3.02
C GLY A 81 22.41 0.48 -3.00
N LYS A 82 23.18 1.48 -3.43
CA LYS A 82 22.78 2.90 -3.36
C LYS A 82 21.48 3.19 -4.10
N TYR A 83 21.27 2.58 -5.26
CA TYR A 83 20.12 2.84 -6.13
C TYR A 83 18.98 1.83 -5.96
N LEU A 84 19.21 0.76 -5.21
CA LEU A 84 18.25 -0.31 -5.02
C LEU A 84 16.91 0.16 -4.43
N PRO A 85 16.84 1.06 -3.42
CA PRO A 85 15.55 1.53 -2.91
C PRO A 85 14.67 2.15 -4.01
N LYS A 86 15.28 2.93 -4.91
CA LYS A 86 14.58 3.55 -6.04
C LYS A 86 14.12 2.53 -7.07
N MET A 87 14.98 1.57 -7.44
CA MET A 87 14.62 0.48 -8.35
C MET A 87 13.48 -0.37 -7.79
N ARG A 88 13.53 -0.68 -6.48
CA ARG A 88 12.48 -1.43 -5.78
C ARG A 88 11.16 -0.68 -5.81
N ALA A 89 11.16 0.63 -5.52
CA ALA A 89 9.94 1.44 -5.57
C ALA A 89 9.28 1.38 -6.96
N LEU A 90 10.07 1.51 -8.04
CA LEU A 90 9.57 1.41 -9.41
C LEU A 90 9.11 -0.02 -9.77
N TRP A 91 9.81 -1.05 -9.30
CA TRP A 91 9.42 -2.44 -9.50
C TRP A 91 8.06 -2.76 -8.84
N ILE A 92 7.86 -2.30 -7.60
CA ILE A 92 6.57 -2.43 -6.92
C ILE A 92 5.49 -1.63 -7.64
N ALA A 93 5.79 -0.46 -8.19
CA ALA A 93 4.85 0.29 -9.03
C ALA A 93 4.45 -0.50 -10.28
N CYS A 94 5.40 -1.16 -10.98
CA CYS A 94 5.10 -2.03 -12.12
C CYS A 94 4.15 -3.16 -11.72
N TYR A 95 4.38 -3.79 -10.57
CA TYR A 95 3.50 -4.83 -10.03
C TYR A 95 2.13 -4.28 -9.65
N ASN A 96 2.06 -3.06 -9.12
CA ASN A 96 0.82 -2.38 -8.75
C ASN A 96 -0.01 -1.93 -9.95
N LEU A 97 0.60 -1.72 -11.12
CA LEU A 97 -0.11 -1.54 -12.39
C LEU A 97 -0.39 -2.88 -13.11
N GLY A 98 0.07 -4.00 -12.55
CA GLY A 98 -0.04 -5.33 -13.15
C GLY A 98 0.74 -5.47 -14.45
N VAL A 99 1.84 -4.72 -14.61
CA VAL A 99 2.78 -4.83 -15.75
C VAL A 99 3.65 -6.08 -15.61
N ILE A 100 3.90 -6.50 -14.38
CA ILE A 100 4.67 -7.68 -14.01
C ILE A 100 3.90 -8.51 -12.98
N ASP A 101 4.17 -9.80 -12.95
CA ASP A 101 3.49 -10.74 -12.04
C ASP A 101 4.24 -10.99 -10.73
N ASP A 102 5.57 -10.82 -10.74
CA ASP A 102 6.43 -11.11 -9.60
C ASP A 102 7.10 -9.86 -9.05
N ARG A 103 6.65 -9.42 -7.88
CA ARG A 103 7.16 -8.24 -7.18
C ARG A 103 8.45 -8.48 -6.39
N ARG A 104 8.95 -9.72 -6.33
CA ARG A 104 10.07 -10.07 -5.45
C ARG A 104 11.36 -9.41 -5.90
N ASP A 105 12.21 -9.12 -4.92
CA ASP A 105 13.57 -8.63 -5.10
C ASP A 105 14.39 -9.52 -6.04
N SER A 106 14.26 -10.85 -5.91
CA SER A 106 14.89 -11.81 -6.83
C SER A 106 14.42 -11.69 -8.30
N ALA A 107 13.18 -11.28 -8.54
CA ALA A 107 12.67 -11.04 -9.90
C ALA A 107 13.19 -9.71 -10.47
N LEU A 108 13.26 -8.66 -9.63
CA LEU A 108 13.91 -7.40 -9.99
C LEU A 108 15.38 -7.62 -10.35
N GLU A 109 16.09 -8.42 -9.56
CA GLU A 109 17.49 -8.74 -9.79
C GLU A 109 17.69 -9.43 -11.15
N LYS A 110 16.90 -10.47 -11.42
CA LYS A 110 16.90 -11.15 -12.73
C LYS A 110 16.60 -10.21 -13.89
N PHE A 111 15.65 -9.29 -13.73
CA PHE A 111 15.33 -8.30 -14.77
C PHE A 111 16.51 -7.36 -15.03
N ALA A 112 17.09 -6.80 -13.97
CA ALA A 112 18.19 -5.84 -14.09
C ALA A 112 19.42 -6.48 -14.73
N MET A 113 19.84 -7.65 -14.25
CA MET A 113 21.01 -8.36 -14.79
C MET A 113 20.75 -8.91 -16.18
N GLY A 114 19.63 -9.60 -16.38
CA GLY A 114 19.37 -10.33 -17.62
C GLY A 114 19.16 -9.43 -18.84
N ARG A 115 18.72 -8.19 -18.63
CA ARG A 115 18.38 -7.28 -19.74
C ARG A 115 19.19 -6.00 -19.79
N GLN A 116 19.49 -5.40 -18.64
CA GLN A 116 20.08 -4.04 -18.60
C GLN A 116 21.56 -4.06 -18.22
N LEU A 117 21.98 -5.04 -17.42
CA LEU A 117 23.32 -5.14 -16.84
C LEU A 117 23.89 -6.57 -16.99
N PRO A 118 24.01 -7.10 -18.21
CA PRO A 118 24.41 -8.50 -18.43
C PRO A 118 25.82 -8.82 -17.91
N ASN A 119 26.66 -7.81 -17.74
CA ASN A 119 28.05 -7.95 -17.26
C ASN A 119 28.18 -7.80 -15.74
N ILE A 120 27.08 -7.64 -15.00
CA ILE A 120 27.06 -7.49 -13.55
C ILE A 120 26.44 -8.73 -12.91
N SER A 121 27.18 -9.36 -12.00
CA SER A 121 26.79 -10.64 -11.39
C SER A 121 25.86 -10.52 -10.18
N ASP A 122 25.91 -9.39 -9.45
CA ASP A 122 25.06 -9.10 -8.29
C ASP A 122 24.62 -7.63 -8.30
N MET A 123 23.35 -7.34 -7.98
CA MET A 123 22.82 -5.97 -7.91
C MET A 123 23.58 -5.11 -6.89
N ARG A 124 24.20 -5.74 -5.89
CA ARG A 124 25.06 -5.06 -4.91
C ARG A 124 26.21 -4.32 -5.55
N PHE A 125 26.68 -4.74 -6.71
CA PHE A 125 27.77 -4.11 -7.45
C PHE A 125 27.32 -2.94 -8.34
N VAL A 126 26.02 -2.63 -8.39
CA VAL A 126 25.49 -1.47 -9.11
C VAL A 126 25.76 -0.18 -8.34
N HIS A 127 27.01 0.27 -8.42
CA HIS A 127 27.49 1.51 -7.81
C HIS A 127 27.62 2.66 -8.81
N LYS A 128 27.80 2.33 -10.10
CA LYS A 128 27.97 3.32 -11.15
C LYS A 128 26.61 3.99 -11.45
N PRO A 129 26.55 5.33 -11.50
CA PRO A 129 25.31 6.04 -11.84
C PRO A 129 24.73 5.62 -13.20
N GLY A 130 25.58 5.35 -14.20
CA GLY A 130 25.14 4.93 -15.55
C GLY A 130 24.41 3.59 -15.55
N ASP A 131 24.95 2.60 -14.85
CA ASP A 131 24.33 1.27 -14.72
C ASP A 131 22.96 1.37 -14.04
N ALA A 132 22.88 2.18 -12.98
CA ALA A 132 21.62 2.42 -12.29
C ALA A 132 20.59 3.17 -13.15
N ALA A 133 21.05 4.15 -13.93
CA ALA A 133 20.20 4.93 -14.82
C ALA A 133 19.55 4.03 -15.87
N SER A 134 20.30 3.10 -16.47
CA SER A 134 19.79 2.13 -17.45
C SER A 134 18.58 1.34 -16.91
N VAL A 135 18.71 0.76 -15.71
CA VAL A 135 17.61 0.00 -15.07
C VAL A 135 16.43 0.91 -14.71
N ILE A 136 16.70 2.09 -14.16
CA ILE A 136 15.65 3.03 -13.72
C ILE A 136 14.82 3.53 -14.91
N GLU A 137 15.46 3.89 -16.02
CA GLU A 137 14.76 4.37 -17.21
C GLU A 137 13.96 3.25 -17.87
N ALA A 138 14.51 2.02 -17.94
CA ALA A 138 13.74 0.87 -18.41
C ALA A 138 12.47 0.62 -17.58
N LEU A 139 12.53 0.78 -16.24
CA LEU A 139 11.37 0.68 -15.37
C LEU A 139 10.38 1.82 -15.58
N LYS A 140 10.86 3.06 -15.74
CA LYS A 140 10.00 4.22 -16.04
C LYS A 140 9.29 4.07 -17.39
N ASP A 141 9.95 3.51 -18.39
CA ASP A 141 9.36 3.23 -19.70
C ASP A 141 8.27 2.16 -19.63
N MET A 142 8.47 1.12 -18.82
CA MET A 142 7.43 0.11 -18.54
C MET A 142 6.18 0.75 -17.92
N LEU A 143 6.39 1.63 -16.95
CA LEU A 143 5.31 2.39 -16.30
C LEU A 143 4.64 3.38 -17.26
N ALA A 144 5.41 4.04 -18.12
CA ALA A 144 4.87 4.97 -19.11
C ALA A 144 3.97 4.26 -20.14
N ARG A 145 4.37 3.07 -20.61
CA ARG A 145 3.52 2.23 -21.47
C ARG A 145 2.25 1.76 -20.76
N ALA A 146 2.26 1.69 -19.44
CA ALA A 146 1.09 1.37 -18.62
C ALA A 146 0.22 2.60 -18.29
N GLY A 147 0.55 3.78 -18.83
CA GLY A 147 -0.23 5.01 -18.68
C GLY A 147 0.29 6.00 -17.64
N VAL A 148 1.45 5.75 -17.01
CA VAL A 148 2.05 6.73 -16.10
C VAL A 148 2.63 7.90 -16.88
N VAL A 149 2.16 9.11 -16.57
CA VAL A 149 2.68 10.35 -17.16
C VAL A 149 3.70 10.96 -16.20
N TRP A 150 4.98 10.96 -16.60
CA TRP A 150 6.07 11.48 -15.77
C TRP A 150 6.24 13.00 -15.85
N VAL A 151 5.77 13.61 -16.94
CA VAL A 151 5.90 15.05 -17.19
C VAL A 151 4.88 15.84 -16.35
N ASP A 152 5.33 16.96 -15.78
CA ASP A 152 4.46 17.89 -15.07
C ASP A 152 3.81 18.85 -16.08
N ARG A 153 2.47 18.84 -16.15
CA ARG A 153 1.71 19.75 -17.03
C ARG A 153 1.49 21.06 -16.29
N LYS A 154 1.97 22.20 -16.82
CA LYS A 154 1.81 23.50 -16.16
C LYS A 154 0.49 24.19 -16.57
N PRO A 155 -0.20 24.88 -15.64
CA PRO A 155 0.08 24.93 -14.19
C PRO A 155 -0.23 23.58 -13.52
N CYS A 156 0.62 23.15 -12.59
CA CYS A 156 0.40 21.94 -11.79
C CYS A 156 0.43 22.29 -10.30
N GLU A 157 -0.40 21.60 -9.54
CA GLU A 157 -0.38 21.68 -8.09
C GLU A 157 0.83 20.92 -7.52
N PRO A 158 1.38 21.29 -6.35
CA PRO A 158 2.55 20.63 -5.77
C PRO A 158 2.41 19.11 -5.61
N TYR A 159 1.22 18.62 -5.25
CA TYR A 159 0.96 17.19 -5.10
C TYR A 159 1.03 16.42 -6.42
N GLU A 160 0.78 17.08 -7.56
CA GLU A 160 0.80 16.46 -8.88
C GLU A 160 2.20 16.09 -9.35
N GLN A 161 3.21 16.74 -8.77
CA GLN A 161 4.62 16.48 -9.06
C GLN A 161 5.10 15.16 -8.43
N SER A 162 4.40 14.68 -7.40
CA SER A 162 4.77 13.46 -6.69
C SER A 162 4.64 12.22 -7.58
N HIS A 163 5.63 11.32 -7.50
CA HIS A 163 5.57 10.05 -8.22
C HIS A 163 4.37 9.20 -7.77
N GLY A 164 4.03 9.26 -6.47
CA GLY A 164 2.88 8.55 -5.90
C GLY A 164 1.57 8.95 -6.57
N TYR A 165 1.32 10.26 -6.74
CA TYR A 165 0.17 10.78 -7.48
C TYR A 165 0.15 10.27 -8.91
N LYS A 166 1.24 10.42 -9.66
CA LYS A 166 1.33 10.03 -11.08
C LYS A 166 1.00 8.56 -11.29
N ILE A 167 1.51 7.69 -10.42
CA ILE A 167 1.23 6.24 -10.47
C ILE A 167 -0.23 5.96 -10.07
N ALA A 168 -0.72 6.54 -8.98
CA ALA A 168 -2.10 6.36 -8.53
C ALA A 168 -3.13 6.84 -9.57
N ARG A 169 -2.83 7.94 -10.28
CA ARG A 169 -3.65 8.44 -11.40
C ARG A 169 -3.71 7.45 -12.56
N ALA A 170 -2.59 6.84 -12.92
CA ALA A 170 -2.56 5.80 -13.94
C ALA A 170 -3.36 4.56 -13.51
N GLN A 171 -3.23 4.15 -12.25
CA GLN A 171 -4.01 3.04 -11.69
C GLN A 171 -5.52 3.34 -11.72
N TRP A 172 -5.90 4.56 -11.36
CA TRP A 172 -7.29 5.01 -11.41
C TRP A 172 -7.83 4.99 -12.85
N ALA A 173 -7.07 5.47 -13.82
CA ALA A 173 -7.46 5.43 -15.24
C ALA A 173 -7.72 3.99 -15.75
N ILE A 174 -6.97 3.00 -15.24
CA ILE A 174 -7.20 1.57 -15.55
C ILE A 174 -8.52 1.08 -14.92
N LEU A 175 -8.77 1.44 -13.66
CA LEU A 175 -9.94 0.96 -12.91
C LEU A 175 -11.25 1.62 -13.35
N THR A 176 -11.19 2.88 -13.76
CA THR A 176 -12.36 3.67 -14.17
C THR A 176 -12.11 4.37 -15.51
N PRO A 177 -12.11 3.64 -16.64
CA PRO A 177 -11.85 4.22 -17.96
C PRO A 177 -12.85 5.31 -18.37
N HIS A 178 -14.06 5.30 -17.79
CA HIS A 178 -15.17 6.18 -18.14
C HIS A 178 -15.63 7.12 -17.00
N GLY A 179 -14.97 7.11 -15.83
CA GLY A 179 -15.44 7.81 -14.62
C GLY A 179 -14.42 8.81 -14.08
N SER A 180 -14.61 10.11 -14.35
CA SER A 180 -13.51 11.08 -14.28
C SER A 180 -13.38 11.94 -13.02
N ASN A 181 -14.26 11.82 -12.00
CA ASN A 181 -14.26 12.82 -10.91
C ASN A 181 -14.03 12.26 -9.50
N GLN A 182 -14.06 10.93 -9.34
CA GLN A 182 -14.05 10.28 -8.01
C GLN A 182 -12.65 9.93 -7.49
N PHE A 183 -11.59 10.32 -8.19
CA PHE A 183 -10.22 10.02 -7.77
C PHE A 183 -9.94 10.52 -6.34
N TRP A 184 -10.22 11.79 -6.06
CA TRP A 184 -9.92 12.38 -4.75
C TRP A 184 -10.76 11.80 -3.62
N PRO A 185 -12.10 11.68 -3.73
CA PRO A 185 -12.91 11.01 -2.71
C PRO A 185 -12.42 9.61 -2.37
N VAL A 186 -12.02 8.81 -3.37
CA VAL A 186 -11.46 7.47 -3.14
C VAL A 186 -10.10 7.52 -2.46
N VAL A 187 -9.21 8.42 -2.88
CA VAL A 187 -7.89 8.58 -2.26
C VAL A 187 -8.01 8.95 -0.79
N THR A 188 -8.83 9.95 -0.46
CA THR A 188 -9.01 10.43 0.92
C THR A 188 -9.72 9.40 1.79
N ASP A 189 -10.67 8.63 1.24
CA ASP A 189 -11.31 7.50 1.93
C ASP A 189 -10.30 6.38 2.26
N ILE A 190 -9.42 6.02 1.32
CA ILE A 190 -8.39 4.99 1.55
C ILE A 190 -7.45 5.35 2.70
N VAL A 191 -7.08 6.62 2.83
CA VAL A 191 -6.16 7.09 3.88
C VAL A 191 -6.89 7.58 5.14
N ASN A 192 -8.23 7.56 5.14
CA ASN A 192 -9.09 8.05 6.22
C ASN A 192 -8.78 9.51 6.61
N GLU A 193 -8.67 10.37 5.59
CA GLU A 193 -8.47 11.81 5.73
C GLU A 193 -9.67 12.58 5.14
N ASP A 194 -9.74 13.87 5.43
CA ASP A 194 -10.78 14.74 4.88
C ASP A 194 -10.74 14.82 3.35
N ILE A 195 -11.91 15.03 2.72
CA ILE A 195 -12.07 15.11 1.27
C ILE A 195 -11.25 16.24 0.62
N THR A 196 -10.83 17.24 1.40
CA THR A 196 -9.97 18.36 0.97
C THR A 196 -8.48 18.07 1.12
N HIS A 197 -8.08 16.95 1.73
CA HIS A 197 -6.66 16.59 1.89
C HIS A 197 -6.00 16.31 0.52
N ARG A 198 -4.96 17.07 0.19
CA ARG A 198 -4.21 16.95 -1.06
C ARG A 198 -2.73 16.68 -0.85
N ASN A 199 -2.19 17.00 0.33
CA ASN A 199 -0.78 16.89 0.62
C ASN A 199 -0.45 15.53 1.27
N LEU A 200 -0.60 14.46 0.48
CA LEU A 200 -0.30 13.11 0.94
C LEU A 200 1.21 12.90 1.08
N THR A 201 1.60 12.31 2.19
CA THR A 201 2.93 11.77 2.46
C THR A 201 3.25 10.57 1.55
N ASP A 202 4.52 10.22 1.44
CA ASP A 202 4.96 9.03 0.71
C ASP A 202 4.30 7.73 1.24
N ALA A 203 4.08 7.65 2.56
CA ALA A 203 3.45 6.49 3.18
C ALA A 203 1.96 6.36 2.82
N GLU A 204 1.25 7.49 2.74
CA GLU A 204 -0.14 7.53 2.29
C GLU A 204 -0.24 7.15 0.81
N TRP A 205 0.64 7.67 -0.05
CA TRP A 205 0.70 7.26 -1.45
C TRP A 205 0.97 5.76 -1.61
N ILE A 206 1.88 5.19 -0.81
CA ILE A 206 2.13 3.74 -0.81
C ILE A 206 0.84 2.97 -0.45
N THR A 207 0.08 3.44 0.54
CA THR A 207 -1.20 2.84 0.95
C THR A 207 -2.20 2.85 -0.20
N VAL A 208 -2.38 4.01 -0.85
CA VAL A 208 -3.25 4.19 -2.02
C VAL A 208 -2.85 3.27 -3.17
N MET A 209 -1.56 3.29 -3.56
CA MET A 209 -1.08 2.51 -4.70
C MET A 209 -1.21 1.00 -4.49
N ASN A 210 -0.99 0.53 -3.26
CA ASN A 210 -1.17 -0.88 -2.91
C ASN A 210 -2.64 -1.31 -2.94
N TYR A 211 -3.54 -0.44 -2.49
CA TYR A 211 -4.98 -0.68 -2.54
C TYR A 211 -5.46 -0.76 -3.99
N LEU A 212 -5.23 0.28 -4.79
CA LEU A 212 -5.62 0.32 -6.20
C LEU A 212 -4.99 -0.82 -7.00
N GLY A 213 -3.71 -1.13 -6.75
CA GLY A 213 -3.03 -2.21 -7.45
C GLY A 213 -3.57 -3.60 -7.13
N THR A 214 -4.10 -3.80 -5.93
CA THR A 214 -4.83 -5.03 -5.59
C THR A 214 -6.11 -5.16 -6.40
N MET A 215 -6.84 -4.05 -6.61
CA MET A 215 -8.05 -4.06 -7.44
C MET A 215 -7.74 -4.34 -8.92
N ILE A 216 -6.72 -3.69 -9.48
CA ILE A 216 -6.29 -3.91 -10.88
C ILE A 216 -5.94 -5.37 -11.11
N ARG A 217 -5.12 -5.96 -10.23
CA ARG A 217 -4.72 -7.36 -10.37
C ARG A 217 -5.88 -8.34 -10.17
N ARG A 218 -6.90 -7.99 -9.37
CA ARG A 218 -8.13 -8.79 -9.26
C ARG A 218 -8.93 -8.75 -10.57
N GLN A 219 -9.09 -7.59 -11.19
CA GLN A 219 -9.77 -7.46 -12.48
C GLN A 219 -9.05 -8.26 -13.58
N LYS A 220 -7.71 -8.18 -13.65
CA LYS A 220 -6.92 -8.94 -14.65
C LYS A 220 -7.03 -10.45 -14.52
N LYS A 221 -7.27 -10.99 -13.31
CA LYS A 221 -7.38 -12.43 -13.10
C LYS A 221 -8.72 -13.02 -13.56
N GLY A 222 -9.75 -12.20 -13.76
CA GLY A 222 -11.11 -12.65 -14.11
C GLY A 222 -11.72 -13.62 -13.07
N PRO A 223 -13.04 -13.91 -13.12
CA PRO A 223 -13.53 -15.12 -12.49
C PRO A 223 -12.91 -16.31 -13.22
N ALA A 224 -12.39 -17.30 -12.49
CA ALA A 224 -12.01 -18.57 -13.09
C ALA A 224 -13.23 -19.09 -13.87
N ARG A 225 -13.09 -19.20 -15.20
CA ARG A 225 -14.07 -19.90 -16.03
C ARG A 225 -14.02 -21.38 -15.73
#